data_AF-A0A2I2G889-F1
#
_entry.id   AF-A0A2I2G889-F1
#
_cell.length_a   1.000
_cell.length_b   1.000
_cell.length_c   1.000
_cell.angle_alpha   90.00
_cell.angle_beta   90.00
_cell.angle_gamma   90.00
#
_symmetry.space_group_name_H-M   'P 1'
#
loop_
_entity.id
_entity.type
_entity.pdbx_description
1 polymer ?
#
loop_
_entity_poly.entity_id
_entity_poly.type
_entity_poly.pdbx_seq_one_letter_code
_entity_poly.pdbx_strand_id
1 'polypeptide(L)'
;MTDSKVLNHLLAKLTDDLAAKGTPTASITRLQECIKSTIHSLPTENPLLKTAQQTLRRPPTPHESGDLTLLSWLVEIFHTSFRLEYDVMSSSLPSSETQGETEPRTEKQQRQLWHHRPDVGLTAINDACLLRTSVMILLRKEMREHPAYLTFLDLFREARYRMEVDVLRGAVSANTGTASSSAGVGTGKEGYKLHLEGEKKKLEMGIATGDGAFCRDSLPVALALEYTSFADMQ
;
A
#
# COMPACT_ATOMS: atom_id res chain seq x y z
N MET A 1 -18.88 -10.43 -0.60
CA MET A 1 -18.11 -11.12 0.46
C MET A 1 -17.92 -10.14 1.62
N THR A 2 -17.86 -10.57 2.87
CA THR A 2 -17.44 -9.68 3.97
C THR A 2 -15.95 -9.37 3.84
N ASP A 3 -15.48 -8.22 4.32
CA ASP A 3 -14.08 -7.79 4.14
C ASP A 3 -13.06 -8.82 4.63
N SER A 4 -13.31 -9.42 5.79
CA SER A 4 -12.47 -10.49 6.35
C SER A 4 -12.39 -11.75 5.46
N LYS A 5 -13.43 -12.07 4.68
CA LYS A 5 -13.41 -13.22 3.78
C LYS A 5 -12.45 -13.00 2.60
N VAL A 6 -12.34 -11.77 2.10
CA VAL A 6 -11.44 -11.46 0.98
C VAL A 6 -9.98 -11.55 1.41
N LEU A 7 -9.64 -11.01 2.59
CA LEU A 7 -8.29 -11.17 3.14
C LEU A 7 -7.94 -12.66 3.34
N ASN A 8 -8.84 -13.44 3.94
CA ASN A 8 -8.60 -14.87 4.15
C ASN A 8 -8.42 -15.64 2.83
N HIS A 9 -9.17 -15.27 1.79
CA HIS A 9 -8.99 -15.82 0.44
C HIS A 9 -7.61 -15.50 -0.14
N LEU A 10 -7.16 -14.25 -0.04
CA LEU A 10 -5.81 -13.86 -0.48
C LEU A 10 -4.71 -14.59 0.30
N LEU A 11 -4.88 -14.72 1.63
CA LEU A 11 -3.95 -15.45 2.49
C LEU A 11 -3.87 -16.93 2.14
N ALA A 12 -5.01 -17.57 1.84
CA ALA A 12 -5.05 -18.96 1.39
C ALA A 12 -4.25 -19.13 0.09
N LYS A 13 -4.51 -18.27 -0.92
CA LYS A 13 -3.79 -18.33 -2.20
C LYS A 13 -2.29 -18.08 -2.10
N LEU A 14 -1.87 -17.22 -1.18
CA LEU A 14 -0.46 -16.98 -0.89
C LEU A 14 0.16 -18.20 -0.19
N THR A 15 -0.54 -18.75 0.79
CA THR A 15 -0.12 -19.95 1.53
C THR A 15 0.06 -21.15 0.60
N ASP A 16 -0.90 -21.38 -0.30
CA ASP A 16 -0.85 -22.44 -1.30
C ASP A 16 0.32 -22.24 -2.27
N ASP A 17 0.61 -21.00 -2.68
CA ASP A 17 1.77 -20.69 -3.54
C ASP A 17 3.09 -21.05 -2.87
N LEU A 18 3.24 -20.69 -1.60
CA LEU A 18 4.45 -20.94 -0.81
C LEU A 18 4.62 -22.44 -0.56
N ALA A 19 3.54 -23.13 -0.20
CA ALA A 19 3.53 -24.58 0.01
C ALA A 19 3.92 -25.33 -1.28
N ALA A 20 3.36 -24.93 -2.42
CA ALA A 20 3.70 -25.51 -3.73
C ALA A 20 5.17 -25.30 -4.12
N LYS A 21 5.84 -24.28 -3.57
CA LYS A 21 7.28 -24.02 -3.74
C LYS A 21 8.16 -24.76 -2.73
N GLY A 22 7.59 -25.61 -1.87
CA GLY A 22 8.33 -26.34 -0.85
C GLY A 22 8.73 -25.48 0.36
N THR A 23 8.05 -24.35 0.58
CA THR A 23 8.32 -23.49 1.73
C THR A 23 7.91 -24.21 3.03
N PRO A 24 8.77 -24.29 4.06
CA PRO A 24 8.42 -24.94 5.31
C PRO A 24 7.19 -24.32 5.98
N THR A 25 6.36 -25.15 6.62
CA THR A 25 5.14 -24.70 7.31
C THR A 25 5.42 -23.62 8.35
N ALA A 26 6.54 -23.72 9.07
CA ALA A 26 6.94 -22.70 10.04
C ALA A 26 7.12 -21.30 9.40
N SER A 27 7.69 -21.24 8.20
CA SER A 27 7.88 -19.99 7.45
C SER A 27 6.55 -19.41 6.96
N ILE A 28 5.63 -20.27 6.51
CA ILE A 28 4.27 -19.87 6.12
C ILE A 28 3.50 -19.32 7.33
N THR A 29 3.53 -20.03 8.46
CA THR A 29 2.87 -19.61 9.71
C THR A 29 3.39 -18.25 10.17
N ARG A 30 4.71 -18.04 10.12
CA ARG A 30 5.33 -16.75 10.43
C ARG A 30 4.79 -15.63 9.54
N LEU A 31 4.70 -15.84 8.23
CA LEU A 31 4.16 -14.82 7.31
C LEU A 31 2.69 -14.51 7.61
N GLN A 32 1.89 -15.53 7.91
CA GLN A 32 0.50 -15.34 8.31
C GLN A 32 0.39 -14.55 9.62
N GLU A 33 1.26 -14.80 10.58
CA GLU A 33 1.33 -14.04 11.83
C GLU A 33 1.76 -12.58 11.58
N CYS A 34 2.74 -12.36 10.70
CA CYS A 34 3.16 -11.04 10.27
C CYS A 34 1.96 -10.25 9.72
N ILE A 35 1.22 -10.81 8.77
CA ILE A 35 0.04 -10.15 8.18
C ILE A 35 -1.05 -9.90 9.22
N LYS A 36 -1.39 -10.90 10.05
CA LYS A 36 -2.48 -10.76 11.04
C LYS A 36 -2.16 -9.78 12.17
N SER A 37 -0.89 -9.64 12.52
CA SER A 37 -0.45 -8.72 13.57
C SER A 37 -0.27 -7.29 13.08
N THR A 38 -0.04 -7.08 11.78
CA THR A 38 0.22 -5.77 11.19
C THR A 38 -0.98 -5.18 10.44
N ILE A 39 -1.84 -6.03 9.87
CA ILE A 39 -3.02 -5.65 9.11
C ILE A 39 -4.27 -5.98 9.92
N HIS A 40 -5.01 -4.95 10.33
CA HIS A 40 -6.21 -5.12 11.17
C HIS A 40 -7.51 -5.10 10.37
N SER A 41 -7.70 -4.07 9.55
CA SER A 41 -8.91 -3.91 8.73
C SER A 41 -8.64 -2.95 7.58
N LEU A 42 -9.48 -3.03 6.55
CA LEU A 42 -9.59 -1.92 5.60
C LEU A 42 -10.12 -0.67 6.32
N PRO A 43 -9.85 0.53 5.78
CA PRO A 43 -10.47 1.76 6.26
C PRO A 43 -12.00 1.67 6.20
N THR A 44 -12.69 2.24 7.19
CA THR A 44 -14.17 2.27 7.27
C THR A 44 -14.80 2.78 5.97
N GLU A 45 -14.16 3.77 5.35
CA GLU A 45 -14.52 4.22 4.01
C GLU A 45 -13.45 3.73 3.03
N ASN A 46 -13.78 2.69 2.25
CA ASN A 46 -12.86 2.12 1.28
C ASN A 46 -12.67 3.08 0.09
N PRO A 47 -11.46 3.66 -0.11
CA PRO A 47 -11.24 4.67 -1.14
C PRO A 47 -11.48 4.15 -2.55
N LEU A 48 -11.15 2.89 -2.86
CA LEU A 48 -11.39 2.33 -4.20
C LEU A 48 -12.88 2.24 -4.51
N LEU A 49 -13.67 1.70 -3.58
CA LEU A 49 -15.12 1.59 -3.74
C LEU A 49 -15.76 2.97 -3.84
N LYS A 50 -15.35 3.92 -2.99
CA LYS A 50 -15.85 5.30 -3.02
C LYS A 50 -15.55 5.95 -4.37
N THR A 51 -14.32 5.87 -4.86
CA THR A 51 -13.94 6.42 -6.16
C THR A 51 -14.74 5.77 -7.29
N ALA A 52 -14.94 4.46 -7.25
CA ALA A 52 -15.75 3.78 -8.26
C ALA A 52 -17.22 4.22 -8.25
N GLN A 53 -17.83 4.37 -7.07
CA GLN A 53 -19.19 4.87 -6.91
C GLN A 53 -19.37 6.30 -7.45
N GLN A 54 -18.33 7.13 -7.33
CA GLN A 54 -18.34 8.51 -7.84
C GLN A 54 -18.07 8.60 -9.35
N THR A 55 -17.36 7.61 -9.90
CA THR A 55 -16.83 7.64 -11.28
C THR A 55 -17.72 6.91 -12.27
N LEU A 56 -18.43 5.87 -11.81
CA LEU A 56 -19.41 5.14 -12.61
C LEU A 56 -20.73 5.91 -12.65
N ARG A 57 -21.42 5.89 -13.80
CA ARG A 57 -22.76 6.45 -13.95
C ARG A 57 -23.87 5.57 -13.34
N ARG A 58 -23.48 4.44 -12.73
CA ARG A 58 -24.33 3.43 -12.11
C ARG A 58 -23.67 2.91 -10.83
N PRO A 59 -24.42 2.30 -9.91
CA PRO A 59 -23.80 1.58 -8.80
C PRO A 59 -22.87 0.47 -9.33
N PRO A 60 -21.72 0.21 -8.65
CA PRO A 60 -20.88 -0.93 -8.97
C PRO A 60 -21.67 -2.24 -8.81
N THR A 61 -21.48 -3.16 -9.76
CA THR A 61 -22.05 -4.51 -9.67
C THR A 61 -21.41 -5.29 -8.51
N PRO A 62 -22.01 -6.40 -8.06
CA PRO A 62 -21.39 -7.25 -7.04
C PRO A 62 -20.01 -7.79 -7.43
N HIS A 63 -19.78 -8.03 -8.73
CA HIS A 63 -18.48 -8.45 -9.25
C HIS A 63 -17.45 -7.32 -9.12
N GLU A 64 -17.77 -6.13 -9.63
CA GLU A 64 -16.89 -4.96 -9.54
C GLU A 64 -16.59 -4.57 -8.09
N SER A 65 -17.60 -4.65 -7.22
CA SER A 65 -17.41 -4.42 -5.80
C SER A 65 -16.43 -5.44 -5.19
N GLY A 66 -16.52 -6.70 -5.60
CA GLY A 66 -15.61 -7.77 -5.17
C GLY A 66 -14.17 -7.50 -5.62
N ASP A 67 -13.98 -7.14 -6.88
CA ASP A 67 -12.67 -6.83 -7.45
C ASP A 67 -12.02 -5.60 -6.81
N LEU A 68 -12.80 -4.54 -6.60
CA LEU A 68 -12.33 -3.31 -5.95
C LEU A 68 -11.95 -3.58 -4.49
N THR A 69 -12.74 -4.35 -3.74
CA THR A 69 -12.37 -4.77 -2.38
C THR A 69 -11.10 -5.62 -2.37
N LEU A 70 -10.90 -6.49 -3.37
CA LEU A 70 -9.68 -7.28 -3.52
C LEU A 70 -8.47 -6.37 -3.75
N LEU A 71 -8.57 -5.40 -4.67
CA LEU A 71 -7.54 -4.40 -4.90
C LEU A 71 -7.24 -3.58 -3.63
N SER A 72 -8.25 -3.23 -2.82
CA SER A 72 -8.04 -2.56 -1.53
C SER A 72 -7.17 -3.38 -0.57
N TRP A 73 -7.40 -4.68 -0.48
CA TRP A 73 -6.54 -5.55 0.34
C TRP A 73 -5.13 -5.67 -0.22
N LEU A 74 -4.97 -5.70 -1.55
CA LEU A 74 -3.65 -5.66 -2.17
C LEU A 74 -2.90 -4.37 -1.85
N VAL A 75 -3.59 -3.22 -1.85
CA VAL A 75 -3.02 -1.94 -1.42
C VAL A 75 -2.62 -1.97 0.06
N GLU A 76 -3.46 -2.53 0.93
CA GLU A 76 -3.17 -2.60 2.37
C GLU A 76 -1.94 -3.50 2.67
N ILE A 77 -1.84 -4.66 2.01
CA ILE A 77 -0.67 -5.54 2.10
C ILE A 77 0.59 -4.82 1.58
N PHE A 78 0.44 -4.12 0.46
CA PHE A 78 1.52 -3.36 -0.14
C PHE A 78 1.99 -2.20 0.76
N HIS A 79 1.08 -1.44 1.34
CA HIS A 79 1.39 -0.38 2.30
C HIS A 79 2.07 -0.94 3.56
N THR A 80 1.58 -2.06 4.06
CA THR A 80 2.17 -2.76 5.22
C THR A 80 3.60 -3.18 4.95
N SER A 81 3.92 -3.66 3.74
CA SER A 81 5.30 -3.99 3.38
C SER A 81 6.23 -2.79 3.49
N PHE A 82 5.79 -1.60 3.05
CA PHE A 82 6.57 -0.37 3.18
C PHE A 82 6.73 0.03 4.64
N ARG A 83 5.66 -0.02 5.44
CA ARG A 83 5.71 0.30 6.87
C ARG A 83 6.70 -0.58 7.63
N LEU A 84 6.72 -1.88 7.36
CA LEU A 84 7.67 -2.80 8.01
C LEU A 84 9.13 -2.44 7.73
N GLU A 85 9.46 -2.08 6.50
CA GLU A 85 10.81 -1.61 6.13
C GLU A 85 11.13 -0.26 6.77
N TYR A 86 10.19 0.69 6.70
CA TYR A 86 10.35 2.02 7.25
C TYR A 86 10.53 1.99 8.77
N ASP A 87 9.77 1.16 9.49
CA ASP A 87 9.90 0.98 10.93
C ASP A 87 11.31 0.46 11.31
N VAL A 88 11.89 -0.43 10.51
CA VAL A 88 13.28 -0.89 10.71
C VAL A 88 14.27 0.24 10.43
N MET A 89 14.13 0.96 9.32
CA MET A 89 15.05 2.04 8.93
C MET A 89 15.01 3.23 9.91
N SER A 90 13.81 3.60 10.37
CA SER A 90 13.60 4.73 11.29
C SER A 90 13.95 4.41 12.74
N SER A 91 13.98 3.13 13.15
CA SER A 91 14.41 2.73 14.51
C SER A 91 15.86 3.14 14.84
N SER A 92 16.66 3.46 13.82
CA SER A 92 18.05 3.94 13.96
C SER A 92 18.18 5.46 14.05
N LEU A 93 17.08 6.22 13.91
CA LEU A 93 17.08 7.69 13.98
C LEU A 93 16.84 8.15 15.43
N PRO A 94 17.54 9.21 15.90
CA PRO A 94 17.31 9.76 17.23
C PRO A 94 15.88 10.30 17.35
N SER A 95 15.22 10.01 18.47
CA SER A 95 13.80 10.32 18.73
C SER A 95 13.41 11.82 18.66
N SER A 96 14.39 12.73 18.53
CA SER A 96 14.15 14.17 18.35
C SER A 96 13.98 14.59 16.89
N GLU A 97 14.29 13.73 15.92
CA GLU A 97 14.27 14.04 14.48
C GLU A 97 13.13 13.35 13.71
N THR A 98 12.25 12.61 14.40
CA THR A 98 10.96 12.18 13.85
C THR A 98 10.00 13.38 13.72
N GLN A 99 10.45 14.48 13.13
CA GLN A 99 9.64 15.65 12.78
C GLN A 99 8.90 15.35 11.47
N GLY A 100 7.84 14.55 11.57
CA GLY A 100 6.99 14.20 10.43
C GLY A 100 5.75 13.43 10.86
N GLU A 101 5.90 12.54 11.85
CA GLU A 101 4.74 11.91 12.49
C GLU A 101 3.99 12.97 13.32
N THR A 102 2.74 13.25 12.93
CA THR A 102 1.87 14.27 13.55
C THR A 102 1.59 13.98 15.04
N GLU A 103 1.90 12.76 15.51
CA GLU A 103 1.92 12.39 16.93
C GLU A 103 3.10 11.44 17.21
N PRO A 104 3.85 11.62 18.31
CA PRO A 104 4.87 10.66 18.72
C PRO A 104 4.22 9.30 19.06
N ARG A 105 4.70 8.21 18.44
CA ARG A 105 4.25 6.85 18.79
C ARG A 105 4.44 6.60 20.29
N THR A 106 3.40 6.12 20.96
CA THR A 106 3.51 5.73 22.37
C THR A 106 4.53 4.59 22.53
N GLU A 107 5.22 4.53 23.67
CA GLU A 107 6.18 3.45 23.97
C GLU A 107 5.57 2.04 23.82
N LYS A 108 4.26 1.91 24.00
CA LYS A 108 3.51 0.66 23.79
C LYS A 108 3.44 0.28 22.31
N GLN A 109 3.18 1.24 21.43
CA GLN A 109 3.16 1.01 19.97
C GLN A 109 4.56 0.72 19.44
N GLN A 110 5.59 1.40 19.97
CA GLN A 110 6.98 1.12 19.63
C GLN A 110 7.39 -0.30 20.06
N ARG A 111 7.02 -0.76 21.26
CA ARG A 111 7.30 -2.15 21.70
C ARG A 111 6.53 -3.23 20.92
N GLN A 112 5.54 -2.85 20.11
CA GLN A 112 4.71 -3.76 19.32
C GLN A 112 5.14 -3.88 17.85
N LEU A 113 6.24 -3.23 17.44
CA LEU A 113 6.74 -3.32 16.07
C LEU A 113 7.20 -4.75 15.75
N TRP A 114 6.90 -5.19 14.53
CA TRP A 114 7.20 -6.56 14.08
C TRP A 114 8.67 -6.93 14.27
N HIS A 115 9.59 -6.01 13.94
CA HIS A 115 11.03 -6.23 14.04
C HIS A 115 11.56 -6.25 15.49
N HIS A 116 10.80 -5.79 16.48
CA HIS A 116 11.19 -5.89 17.89
C HIS A 116 10.95 -7.27 18.49
N ARG A 117 10.25 -8.17 17.79
CA ARG A 117 10.06 -9.54 18.26
C ARG A 117 11.39 -10.29 18.29
N PRO A 118 11.73 -11.01 19.39
CA PRO A 118 13.01 -11.71 19.52
C PRO A 118 13.29 -12.75 18.43
N ASP A 119 12.24 -13.37 17.89
CA ASP A 119 12.31 -14.35 16.80
C ASP A 119 12.34 -13.71 15.40
N VAL A 120 12.21 -12.39 15.30
CA VAL A 120 12.14 -11.64 14.03
C VAL A 120 13.41 -10.79 13.83
N GLY A 121 13.63 -9.75 14.64
CA GLY A 121 14.74 -8.82 14.44
C GLY A 121 14.80 -8.25 13.01
N LEU A 122 16.02 -8.13 12.47
CA LEU A 122 16.26 -7.61 11.11
C LEU A 122 15.73 -8.51 9.98
N THR A 123 15.34 -9.75 10.27
CA THR A 123 14.69 -10.61 9.27
C THR A 123 13.30 -10.11 8.88
N ALA A 124 12.74 -9.14 9.62
CA ALA A 124 11.57 -8.36 9.23
C ALA A 124 11.70 -7.73 7.83
N ILE A 125 12.91 -7.37 7.40
CA ILE A 125 13.16 -6.82 6.06
C ILE A 125 12.77 -7.85 4.99
N ASN A 126 13.08 -9.13 5.22
CA ASN A 126 12.70 -10.19 4.30
C ASN A 126 11.18 -10.43 4.31
N ASP A 127 10.56 -10.39 5.49
CA ASP A 127 9.09 -10.51 5.61
C ASP A 127 8.41 -9.39 4.79
N ALA A 128 8.90 -8.16 4.90
CA ALA A 128 8.41 -7.02 4.13
C ALA A 128 8.63 -7.18 2.61
N CYS A 129 9.83 -7.56 2.18
CA CYS A 129 10.13 -7.86 0.77
C CYS A 129 9.20 -8.94 0.20
N LEU A 130 8.92 -9.98 1.00
CA LEU A 130 8.02 -11.06 0.62
C LEU A 130 6.58 -10.56 0.48
N LEU A 131 6.08 -9.74 1.41
CA LEU A 131 4.74 -9.14 1.27
C LEU A 131 4.62 -8.29 0.00
N ARG A 132 5.60 -7.43 -0.27
CA ARG A 132 5.64 -6.58 -1.47
C ARG A 132 5.58 -7.40 -2.76
N THR A 133 6.40 -8.44 -2.86
CA THR A 133 6.43 -9.30 -4.06
C THR A 133 5.17 -10.17 -4.16
N SER A 134 4.61 -10.59 -3.03
CA SER A 134 3.36 -11.35 -2.97
C SER A 134 2.18 -10.59 -3.56
N VAL A 135 2.13 -9.26 -3.40
CA VAL A 135 1.10 -8.41 -4.03
C VAL A 135 1.10 -8.58 -5.56
N MET A 136 2.28 -8.63 -6.19
CA MET A 136 2.38 -8.81 -7.64
C MET A 136 1.91 -10.21 -8.08
N ILE A 137 2.23 -11.23 -7.27
CA ILE A 137 1.80 -12.60 -7.53
C ILE A 137 0.29 -12.74 -7.37
N LEU A 138 -0.29 -12.18 -6.31
CA LEU A 138 -1.72 -12.19 -6.05
C LEU A 138 -2.49 -11.40 -7.10
N LEU A 139 -2.00 -10.20 -7.47
CA LEU A 139 -2.59 -9.40 -8.56
C LEU A 139 -2.64 -10.20 -9.86
N ARG A 140 -1.56 -10.91 -10.21
CA ARG A 140 -1.54 -11.80 -11.38
C ARG A 140 -2.49 -13.00 -11.23
N LYS A 141 -2.70 -13.54 -10.03
CA LYS A 141 -3.62 -14.69 -9.85
C LYS A 141 -5.08 -14.29 -9.94
N GLU A 142 -5.43 -13.09 -9.47
CA GLU A 142 -6.82 -12.64 -9.35
C GLU A 142 -7.29 -11.80 -10.53
N MET A 143 -6.40 -11.00 -11.13
CA MET A 143 -6.78 -9.97 -12.10
C MET A 143 -6.13 -10.12 -13.47
N ARG A 144 -5.52 -11.28 -13.81
CA ARG A 144 -4.79 -11.45 -15.07
C ARG A 144 -5.61 -11.12 -16.31
N GLU A 145 -6.87 -11.53 -16.30
CA GLU A 145 -7.80 -11.37 -17.43
C GLU A 145 -8.48 -9.99 -17.42
N HIS A 146 -8.28 -9.20 -16.38
CA HIS A 146 -8.83 -7.85 -16.32
C HIS A 146 -8.12 -6.95 -17.35
N PRO A 147 -8.83 -6.18 -18.18
CA PRO A 147 -8.22 -5.34 -19.22
C PRO A 147 -7.15 -4.36 -18.70
N ALA A 148 -7.35 -3.82 -17.50
CA ALA A 148 -6.41 -2.91 -16.83
C ALA A 148 -5.27 -3.61 -16.05
N TYR A 149 -5.08 -4.93 -16.15
CA TYR A 149 -4.08 -5.69 -15.38
C TYR A 149 -2.67 -5.10 -15.45
N LEU A 150 -2.19 -4.80 -16.66
CA LEU A 150 -0.86 -4.23 -16.86
C LEU A 150 -0.75 -2.83 -16.22
N THR A 151 -1.80 -2.01 -16.35
CA THR A 151 -1.85 -0.70 -15.71
C THR A 151 -1.81 -0.81 -14.19
N PHE A 152 -2.53 -1.77 -13.59
CA PHE A 152 -2.46 -2.01 -12.15
C PHE A 152 -1.05 -2.39 -11.71
N LEU A 153 -0.39 -3.28 -12.46
CA LEU A 153 0.97 -3.71 -12.18
C LEU A 153 1.96 -2.53 -12.22
N ASP A 154 1.84 -1.66 -13.22
CA ASP A 154 2.69 -0.48 -13.35
C ASP A 154 2.41 0.56 -12.26
N LEU A 155 1.14 0.76 -11.88
CA LEU A 155 0.77 1.65 -10.77
C LEU A 155 1.39 1.19 -9.43
N PHE A 156 1.36 -0.10 -9.11
CA PHE A 156 2.03 -0.61 -7.91
C PHE A 156 3.55 -0.43 -7.96
N ARG A 157 4.19 -0.63 -9.12
CA ARG A 157 5.63 -0.45 -9.28
C ARG A 157 6.04 1.01 -9.16
N GLU A 158 5.31 1.91 -9.81
CA GLU A 158 5.53 3.35 -9.72
C GLU A 158 5.31 3.85 -8.30
N ALA A 159 4.25 3.37 -7.62
CA ALA A 159 4.03 3.66 -6.21
C ALA A 159 5.22 3.23 -5.35
N ARG A 160 5.77 2.04 -5.60
CA ARG A 160 6.93 1.54 -4.86
C ARG A 160 8.14 2.45 -5.07
N TYR A 161 8.46 2.72 -6.32
CA TYR A 161 9.62 3.51 -6.70
C TYR A 161 9.58 4.89 -6.04
N ARG A 162 8.42 5.56 -6.06
CA ARG A 162 8.24 6.86 -5.41
C ARG A 162 8.49 6.82 -3.91
N MET A 163 7.95 5.81 -3.22
CA MET A 163 8.17 5.63 -1.79
C MET A 163 9.66 5.42 -1.47
N GLU A 164 10.37 4.62 -2.27
CA GLU A 164 11.81 4.38 -2.09
C GLU A 164 12.64 5.65 -2.35
N VAL A 165 12.27 6.44 -3.36
CA VAL A 165 12.90 7.74 -3.64
C VAL A 165 12.66 8.73 -2.47
N ASP A 166 11.47 8.75 -1.88
CA ASP A 166 11.18 9.56 -0.70
C ASP A 166 12.05 9.18 0.50
N VAL A 167 12.16 7.88 0.78
CA VAL A 167 13.03 7.37 1.85
C VAL A 167 14.48 7.74 1.60
N LEU A 168 14.97 7.59 0.36
CA LEU A 168 16.33 7.99 -0.02
C LEU A 168 16.58 9.49 0.23
N ARG A 169 15.63 10.34 -0.18
CA ARG A 169 15.71 11.79 0.07
C ARG A 169 15.75 12.12 1.55
N GLY A 170 14.89 11.49 2.35
CA GLY A 170 14.86 11.68 3.80
C GLY A 170 16.18 11.28 4.46
N ALA A 171 16.73 10.12 4.09
CA ALA A 171 17.99 9.61 4.62
C ALA A 171 19.18 10.53 4.28
N VAL A 172 19.24 11.05 3.05
CA VAL A 172 20.30 12.00 2.65
C VAL A 172 20.21 13.29 3.47
N SER A 173 19.01 13.88 3.59
CA SER A 173 18.80 15.11 4.35
C SER A 173 19.22 14.98 5.83
N ALA A 174 18.93 13.83 6.45
CA ALA A 174 19.37 13.54 7.82
C ALA A 174 20.90 13.45 7.92
N ASN A 175 21.56 12.81 6.95
CA ASN A 175 23.01 12.60 6.97
C ASN A 175 23.84 13.86 6.67
N THR A 176 23.35 14.75 5.80
CA THR A 176 24.13 15.91 5.34
C THR A 176 23.94 17.14 6.21
N GLY A 177 22.99 17.13 7.17
CA GLY A 177 22.64 18.31 7.97
C GLY A 177 22.19 19.50 7.12
N THR A 178 21.96 19.29 5.82
CA THR A 178 21.37 20.28 4.94
C THR A 178 19.91 20.33 5.34
N ALA A 179 19.58 21.28 6.22
CA ALA A 179 18.21 21.79 6.30
C ALA A 179 17.79 21.99 4.85
N SER A 180 16.76 21.26 4.42
CA SER A 180 16.24 21.35 3.08
C SER A 180 16.03 22.83 2.78
N SER A 181 16.91 23.43 1.98
CA SER A 181 16.66 24.73 1.37
C SER A 181 15.66 24.54 0.23
N SER A 182 14.52 23.94 0.56
CA SER A 182 13.26 24.18 -0.10
C SER A 182 12.51 25.11 0.82
N ALA A 183 12.69 26.41 0.59
CA ALA A 183 11.72 27.40 0.99
C ALA A 183 10.32 26.88 0.64
N GLY A 184 9.46 26.71 1.66
CA GLY A 184 8.03 26.49 1.54
C GLY A 184 7.57 25.45 0.51
N VAL A 185 7.51 24.17 0.91
CA VAL A 185 6.46 23.28 0.40
C VAL A 185 5.60 22.95 1.60
N GLY A 186 4.48 23.65 1.70
CA GLY A 186 3.63 23.64 2.88
C GLY A 186 3.09 22.26 3.21
N THR A 187 2.63 22.14 4.45
CA THR A 187 1.66 21.15 4.96
C THR A 187 0.31 21.27 4.25
N GLY A 188 0.31 21.29 2.91
CA GLY A 188 -0.83 21.45 2.04
C GLY A 188 -1.33 20.10 1.55
N LYS A 189 -2.63 19.85 1.76
CA LYS A 189 -3.34 18.71 1.17
C LYS A 189 -3.27 18.79 -0.37
N GLU A 190 -2.32 18.10 -0.99
CA GLU A 190 -2.35 17.83 -2.42
C GLU A 190 -2.54 16.33 -2.66
N GLY A 191 -3.81 15.92 -2.68
CA GLY A 191 -4.25 14.67 -3.30
C GLY A 191 -4.53 14.89 -4.79
N TYR A 192 -4.86 13.80 -5.49
CA TYR A 192 -5.25 13.87 -6.90
C TYR A 192 -6.38 14.85 -7.15
N LYS A 193 -6.22 15.71 -8.16
CA LYS A 193 -7.34 16.41 -8.78
C LYS A 193 -7.81 15.57 -9.96
N LEU A 194 -9.02 15.01 -9.85
CA LEU A 194 -9.72 14.44 -10.99
C LEU A 194 -10.23 15.61 -11.84
N HIS A 195 -9.59 15.84 -12.98
CA HIS A 195 -10.08 16.78 -13.97
C HIS A 195 -11.05 16.02 -14.88
N LEU A 196 -12.32 16.38 -14.79
CA LEU A 196 -13.35 15.94 -15.74
C LEU A 196 -13.37 16.95 -16.88
N GLU A 197 -12.80 16.58 -18.03
CA GLU A 197 -12.79 17.41 -19.24
C GLU A 197 -13.64 16.72 -20.32
N GLY A 198 -14.94 17.01 -20.32
CA GLY A 198 -15.93 16.31 -21.17
C GLY A 198 -16.10 14.84 -20.76
N GLU A 199 -15.94 13.90 -21.69
CA GLU A 199 -15.93 12.45 -21.41
C GLU A 199 -14.55 11.93 -20.98
N LYS A 200 -13.51 12.76 -21.01
CA LYS A 200 -12.15 12.36 -20.64
C LYS A 200 -11.91 12.59 -19.15
N LYS A 201 -11.58 11.50 -18.44
CA LYS A 201 -11.11 11.51 -17.05
C LYS A 201 -9.60 11.74 -17.08
N LYS A 202 -9.12 12.92 -16.66
CA LYS A 202 -7.67 13.25 -16.60
C LYS A 202 -7.26 13.39 -15.14
N LEU A 203 -6.29 12.60 -14.71
CA LEU A 203 -5.71 12.70 -13.39
C LEU A 203 -4.54 13.69 -13.44
N GLU A 204 -4.66 14.86 -12.81
CA GLU A 204 -3.50 15.75 -12.62
C GLU A 204 -2.89 15.50 -11.25
N MET A 205 -1.58 15.26 -11.28
CA MET A 205 -0.79 14.74 -10.19
C MET A 205 -0.08 15.88 -9.46
N GLY A 206 -0.45 16.11 -8.20
CA GLY A 206 0.40 16.81 -7.25
C GLY A 206 1.53 15.90 -6.78
N ILE A 207 2.68 16.48 -6.41
CA ILE A 207 3.79 15.73 -5.82
C ILE A 207 3.43 15.44 -4.37
N ALA A 208 2.85 14.27 -4.09
CA ALA A 208 2.72 13.80 -2.71
C ALA A 208 4.11 13.42 -2.20
N THR A 209 4.68 14.23 -1.31
CA THR A 209 5.95 13.95 -0.63
C THR A 209 5.67 13.48 0.80
N GLY A 210 6.21 12.33 1.20
CA GLY A 210 6.30 11.92 2.62
C GLY A 210 5.47 10.67 3.02
N ASP A 211 6.00 9.93 3.98
CA ASP A 211 5.37 8.91 4.85
C ASP A 211 4.53 7.79 4.19
N GLY A 212 4.75 7.50 2.91
CA GLY A 212 3.95 6.50 2.19
C GLY A 212 2.51 6.97 1.92
N ALA A 213 2.23 8.28 2.04
CA ALA A 213 0.93 8.88 1.74
C ALA A 213 0.47 8.56 0.31
N PHE A 214 1.41 8.47 -0.64
CA PHE A 214 1.10 8.05 -2.00
C PHE A 214 0.43 6.66 -2.06
N CYS A 215 0.89 5.70 -1.25
CA CYS A 215 0.33 4.36 -1.22
C CYS A 215 -1.06 4.32 -0.58
N ARG A 216 -1.30 5.14 0.45
CA ARG A 216 -2.56 5.13 1.21
C ARG A 216 -3.66 5.96 0.55
N ASP A 217 -3.31 7.12 0.05
CA ASP A 217 -4.29 8.13 -0.37
C ASP A 217 -4.42 8.16 -1.89
N SER A 218 -3.30 7.99 -2.58
CA SER A 218 -3.24 8.16 -4.03
C SER A 218 -3.48 6.82 -4.76
N LEU A 219 -2.64 5.81 -4.52
CA LEU A 219 -2.70 4.54 -5.26
C LEU A 219 -4.12 3.93 -5.36
N PRO A 220 -4.94 3.91 -4.28
CA PRO A 220 -6.36 3.53 -4.38
C PRO A 220 -7.17 4.25 -5.45
N VAL A 221 -7.08 5.57 -5.50
CA VAL A 221 -7.84 6.40 -6.43
C VAL A 221 -7.42 6.09 -7.86
N ALA A 222 -6.11 6.01 -8.12
CA ALA A 222 -5.59 5.68 -9.44
C ALA A 222 -6.05 4.28 -9.90
N LEU A 223 -5.95 3.27 -9.03
CA LEU A 223 -6.43 1.92 -9.33
C LEU A 223 -7.93 1.88 -9.65
N ALA A 224 -8.76 2.62 -8.90
CA ALA A 224 -10.20 2.65 -9.14
C ALA A 224 -10.59 3.38 -10.43
N LEU A 225 -9.87 4.45 -10.80
CA LEU A 225 -10.08 5.14 -12.08
C LEU A 225 -9.73 4.23 -13.26
N GLU A 226 -8.60 3.53 -13.19
CA GLU A 226 -8.20 2.56 -14.21
C GLU A 226 -9.10 1.33 -14.24
N TYR A 227 -9.67 0.93 -13.10
CA TYR A 227 -10.67 -0.13 -13.07
C TYR A 227 -11.94 0.30 -13.81
N THR A 228 -12.45 1.49 -13.51
CA THR A 228 -13.74 1.98 -14.05
C THR A 228 -13.67 2.47 -15.49
N SER A 229 -12.49 2.86 -16.00
CA SER A 229 -12.33 3.27 -17.40
C SER A 229 -12.68 2.17 -18.40
N PHE A 230 -12.52 0.90 -18.02
CA PHE A 230 -12.89 -0.26 -18.84
C PHE A 230 -14.31 -0.78 -18.57
N ALA A 231 -14.90 -0.44 -17.42
CA ALA A 231 -16.27 -0.82 -17.08
C ALA A 231 -17.33 -0.04 -17.87
N ASP A 232 -17.01 1.18 -18.32
CA ASP A 232 -17.88 1.99 -19.18
C ASP A 232 -17.82 1.58 -20.68
N MET A 233 -16.91 0.67 -21.07
CA MET A 233 -16.75 0.20 -22.45
C MET A 233 -17.49 -1.12 -22.77
N GLN A 234 -18.16 -1.72 -21.78
CA GLN A 234 -18.95 -2.96 -21.90
C GLN A 234 -20.44 -2.68 -21.74
#